data_AF-A0A947CTA4-F1
#
_entry.id   AF-A0A947CTA4-F1
#
_cell.length_a   1.000
_cell.length_b   1.000
_cell.length_c   1.000
_cell.angle_alpha   90.00
_cell.angle_beta   90.00
_cell.angle_gamma   90.00
#
_symmetry.space_group_name_H-M   'P 1'
#
loop_
_entity.id
_entity.type
_entity.pdbx_description
1 polymer ?
#
loop_
_entity_poly.entity_id
_entity_poly.type
_entity_poly.pdbx_seq_one_letter_code
_entity_poly.pdbx_strand_id
1 'polypeptide(L)'
;MSRWLLALAALAVVVQPGQPRAWEAATTHAGLAERAALASRLHSRIENDLGVSGGLFSRLVVPPADAPSLLKLLRKFNPTHGYVPDTRGRQLALSWLAAGAALANSPTRFAGNHFLDPDTKKGLDRHTIDTFGERSRHYLGHKSSGERMVDRGKPAHLWIEDKANPLGHSGFVDQYHRAASARTAGERDRHLAGALIAAGAILHVVQDMASPSHVHIDLRAHLDELGKSSTDVGSRLERIAALAFGRLGVPAATKVVRKDRLAEFFVAADGSGLAQRVAARFYSRYTVPTVPRLPRGAGALEAAVAVRKALGRSDLKIQPANRGYRVVDPTGTCVVLFDISARDVNFYLDDPCVLQQLRTLLPLAAGYGAGVLDYLFRGQIEVKLDPTLSLSPAVELGDGELTLYWDDPTGVRTKFHSAKVRGKLPGTLPKPPSGAAMLIALYKRSDKLGEPLVAVGSAVPPE
;
A
#
# COMPACT_ATOMS: atom_id res chain seq x y z
N MET A 1 12.98 8.29 -65.98
CA MET A 1 13.18 8.53 -64.54
C MET A 1 13.30 7.17 -63.86
N SER A 2 14.47 6.87 -63.31
CA SER A 2 14.95 5.51 -63.02
C SER A 2 15.28 5.33 -61.53
N ARG A 3 14.80 4.20 -61.00
CA ARG A 3 15.43 3.24 -60.05
C ARG A 3 15.89 3.65 -58.63
N TRP A 4 15.22 3.04 -57.64
CA TRP A 4 15.73 2.07 -56.63
C TRP A 4 16.92 2.41 -55.69
N LEU A 5 16.62 2.30 -54.38
CA LEU A 5 17.30 1.54 -53.30
C LEU A 5 18.51 2.06 -52.45
N LEU A 6 18.39 1.69 -51.15
CA LEU A 6 19.38 1.51 -50.05
C LEU A 6 19.80 2.78 -49.29
N ALA A 7 20.04 2.81 -47.98
CA ALA A 7 19.83 1.92 -46.84
C ALA A 7 20.31 2.71 -45.61
N LEU A 8 19.72 2.52 -44.42
CA LEU A 8 20.43 2.21 -43.17
C LEU A 8 19.45 2.25 -42.00
N ALA A 9 19.00 1.05 -41.64
CA ALA A 9 18.57 0.74 -40.30
C ALA A 9 19.76 0.97 -39.36
N ALA A 10 19.79 2.13 -38.70
CA ALA A 10 20.42 2.21 -37.40
C ALA A 10 19.41 1.62 -36.43
N LEU A 11 19.70 0.40 -35.97
CA LEU A 11 19.13 -0.15 -34.74
C LEU A 11 19.63 0.74 -33.60
N ALA A 12 19.08 1.94 -33.48
CA ALA A 12 19.07 2.64 -32.21
C ALA A 12 18.23 1.75 -31.31
N VAL A 13 18.90 0.89 -30.54
CA VAL A 13 18.40 0.54 -29.22
C VAL A 13 18.18 1.89 -28.57
N VAL A 14 16.96 2.41 -28.67
CA VAL A 14 16.48 3.44 -27.77
C VAL A 14 16.52 2.73 -26.43
N VAL A 15 17.67 2.83 -25.77
CA VAL A 15 17.78 2.64 -24.34
C VAL A 15 16.88 3.75 -23.82
N GLN A 16 15.59 3.45 -23.67
CA GLN A 16 14.71 4.29 -22.90
C GLN A 16 15.45 4.49 -21.58
N PRO A 17 15.72 5.73 -21.16
CA PRO A 17 16.39 5.97 -19.89
C PRO A 17 15.63 5.15 -18.86
N GLY A 18 16.29 4.11 -18.35
CA GLY A 18 15.65 3.16 -17.46
C GLY A 18 15.07 3.99 -16.32
N GLN A 19 13.78 3.83 -16.06
CA GLN A 19 13.18 4.51 -14.93
C GLN A 19 14.07 4.21 -13.71
N PRO A 20 14.49 5.24 -12.95
CA PRO A 20 15.35 5.04 -11.80
C PRO A 20 14.75 3.94 -10.93
N ARG A 21 15.50 2.85 -10.74
CA ARG A 21 15.06 1.63 -10.04
C ARG A 21 14.97 1.81 -8.52
N ALA A 22 14.98 3.05 -8.05
CA ALA A 22 15.14 3.42 -6.66
C ALA A 22 13.88 3.22 -5.79
N TRP A 23 12.77 2.80 -6.39
CA TRP A 23 11.52 2.53 -5.68
C TRP A 23 10.90 1.26 -6.24
N GLU A 24 11.00 0.17 -5.49
CA GLU A 24 10.59 -1.15 -5.97
C GLU A 24 9.09 -1.42 -5.77
N ALA A 25 8.26 -0.39 -6.01
CA ALA A 25 6.80 -0.48 -5.96
C ALA A 25 6.23 -1.47 -7.00
N ALA A 26 6.96 -1.65 -8.10
CA ALA A 26 6.47 -2.34 -9.29
C ALA A 26 6.32 -3.86 -9.13
N THR A 27 6.95 -4.53 -8.15
CA THR A 27 6.75 -5.98 -8.01
C THR A 27 6.35 -6.41 -6.60
N THR A 28 7.16 -6.13 -5.58
CA THR A 28 6.88 -6.62 -4.21
C THR A 28 5.58 -6.06 -3.64
N HIS A 29 5.31 -4.76 -3.81
CA HIS A 29 4.06 -4.15 -3.32
C HIS A 29 2.82 -4.65 -4.07
N ALA A 30 2.92 -4.87 -5.38
CA ALA A 30 1.85 -5.49 -6.14
C ALA A 30 1.53 -6.89 -5.59
N GLY A 31 2.56 -7.69 -5.30
CA GLY A 31 2.40 -9.00 -4.65
C GLY A 31 1.81 -8.92 -3.24
N LEU A 32 2.24 -7.96 -2.41
CA LEU A 32 1.69 -7.72 -1.08
C LEU A 32 0.20 -7.31 -1.14
N ALA A 33 -0.19 -6.46 -2.09
CA ALA A 33 -1.58 -6.08 -2.30
C ALA A 33 -2.44 -7.29 -2.70
N GLU A 34 -1.91 -8.20 -3.52
CA GLU A 34 -2.60 -9.44 -3.88
C GLU A 34 -2.75 -10.38 -2.69
N ARG A 35 -1.68 -10.57 -1.91
CA ARG A 35 -1.73 -11.37 -0.68
C ARG A 35 -2.69 -10.79 0.35
N ALA A 36 -2.73 -9.46 0.49
CA ALA A 36 -3.69 -8.77 1.32
C ALA A 36 -5.13 -9.03 0.86
N ALA A 37 -5.40 -8.92 -0.45
CA ALA A 37 -6.74 -9.18 -1.00
C ALA A 37 -7.20 -10.60 -0.74
N LEU A 38 -6.34 -11.60 -0.99
CA LEU A 38 -6.62 -13.01 -0.78
C LEU A 38 -6.83 -13.38 0.70
N ALA A 39 -6.20 -12.65 1.63
CA ALA A 39 -6.38 -12.85 3.07
C ALA A 39 -7.57 -12.06 3.66
N SER A 40 -8.10 -11.08 2.92
CA SER A 40 -9.21 -10.22 3.35
C SER A 40 -10.58 -10.77 2.96
N ARG A 41 -11.66 -10.07 3.35
CA ARG A 41 -13.03 -10.33 2.88
C ARG A 41 -13.37 -9.63 1.56
N LEU A 42 -12.39 -9.05 0.87
CA LEU A 42 -12.64 -8.24 -0.33
C LEU A 42 -13.35 -9.01 -1.44
N HIS A 43 -12.99 -10.28 -1.67
CA HIS A 43 -13.64 -11.12 -2.69
C HIS A 43 -15.15 -11.23 -2.46
N SER A 44 -15.55 -11.71 -1.28
CA SER A 44 -16.96 -11.86 -0.92
C SER A 44 -17.70 -10.52 -0.88
N ARG A 45 -17.01 -9.41 -0.58
CA ARG A 45 -17.61 -8.07 -0.55
C ARG A 45 -17.94 -7.57 -1.95
N ILE A 46 -17.00 -7.70 -2.89
CA ILE A 46 -17.25 -7.33 -4.29
C ILE A 46 -18.37 -8.19 -4.87
N GLU A 47 -18.39 -9.48 -4.55
CA GLU A 47 -19.43 -10.39 -5.03
C GLU A 47 -20.80 -10.10 -4.41
N ASN A 48 -20.90 -10.09 -3.09
CA ASN A 48 -22.20 -10.03 -2.39
C ASN A 48 -22.74 -8.60 -2.24
N ASP A 49 -21.87 -7.62 -1.96
CA ASP A 49 -22.32 -6.26 -1.63
C ASP A 49 -22.52 -5.43 -2.91
N LEU A 50 -21.71 -5.67 -3.96
CA LEU A 50 -21.82 -4.96 -5.24
C LEU A 50 -22.50 -5.78 -6.35
N GLY A 51 -22.75 -7.07 -6.16
CA GLY A 51 -23.33 -7.95 -7.18
C GLY A 51 -22.38 -8.24 -8.35
N VAL A 52 -21.07 -8.11 -8.16
CA VAL A 52 -20.08 -8.33 -9.22
C VAL A 52 -19.66 -9.80 -9.23
N SER A 53 -20.33 -10.59 -10.08
CA SER A 53 -20.10 -12.03 -10.21
C SER A 53 -18.62 -12.35 -10.48
N GLY A 54 -18.02 -13.19 -9.62
CA GLY A 54 -16.61 -13.57 -9.67
C GLY A 54 -15.68 -12.75 -8.75
N GLY A 55 -16.20 -11.73 -8.06
CA GLY A 55 -15.47 -10.95 -7.06
C GLY A 55 -14.13 -10.39 -7.58
N LEU A 56 -13.04 -10.78 -6.91
CA LEU A 56 -11.66 -10.39 -7.29
C LEU A 56 -11.23 -10.84 -8.70
N PHE A 57 -11.89 -11.85 -9.26
CA PHE A 57 -11.55 -12.43 -10.57
C PHE A 57 -12.45 -11.93 -11.70
N SER A 58 -13.38 -11.02 -11.39
CA SER A 58 -14.20 -10.34 -12.39
C SER A 58 -13.34 -9.42 -13.24
N ARG A 59 -13.64 -9.36 -14.54
CA ARG A 59 -13.00 -8.43 -15.47
C ARG A 59 -13.70 -7.09 -15.40
N LEU A 60 -12.98 -6.06 -14.99
CA LEU A 60 -13.47 -4.68 -15.01
C LEU A 60 -12.87 -3.94 -16.20
N VAL A 61 -13.63 -3.00 -16.74
CA VAL A 61 -13.24 -2.22 -17.92
C VAL A 61 -13.15 -0.74 -17.57
N VAL A 62 -11.99 -0.14 -17.84
CA VAL A 62 -11.78 1.31 -17.82
C VAL A 62 -11.45 1.74 -19.24
N PRO A 63 -12.44 2.16 -20.06
CA PRO A 63 -12.19 2.54 -21.44
C PRO A 63 -11.10 3.62 -21.54
N PRO A 64 -10.15 3.52 -22.49
CA PRO A 64 -9.05 4.46 -22.59
C PRO A 64 -9.44 5.94 -22.73
N ALA A 65 -10.59 6.21 -23.34
CA ALA A 65 -11.12 7.56 -23.47
C ALA A 65 -11.49 8.20 -22.13
N ASP A 66 -11.84 7.39 -21.12
CA ASP A 66 -12.33 7.90 -19.83
C ASP A 66 -11.20 8.20 -18.84
N ALA A 67 -10.04 7.55 -19.00
CA ALA A 67 -8.90 7.70 -18.11
C ALA A 67 -7.55 7.72 -18.86
N PRO A 68 -7.36 8.61 -19.86
CA PRO A 68 -6.17 8.60 -20.71
C PRO A 68 -4.87 8.81 -19.91
N SER A 69 -4.89 9.67 -18.89
CA SER A 69 -3.73 9.93 -18.03
C SER A 69 -3.32 8.71 -17.20
N LEU A 70 -4.29 7.99 -16.63
CA LEU A 70 -4.05 6.75 -15.88
C LEU A 70 -3.43 5.69 -16.77
N LEU A 71 -4.02 5.43 -17.93
CA LEU A 71 -3.51 4.39 -18.84
C LEU A 71 -2.16 4.78 -19.44
N LYS A 72 -1.91 6.05 -19.73
CA LYS A 72 -0.59 6.55 -20.13
C LYS A 72 0.45 6.26 -19.05
N LEU A 73 0.08 6.39 -17.78
CA LEU A 73 0.97 6.11 -16.67
C LEU A 73 1.20 4.60 -16.49
N LEU A 74 0.15 3.77 -16.53
CA LEU A 74 0.26 2.32 -16.43
C LEU A 74 1.10 1.70 -17.56
N ARG A 75 1.05 2.26 -18.77
CA ARG A 75 1.90 1.83 -19.90
C ARG A 75 3.40 2.05 -19.69
N LYS A 76 3.81 2.83 -18.68
CA LYS A 76 5.24 2.96 -18.32
C LYS A 76 5.77 1.75 -17.56
N PHE A 77 4.90 0.91 -17.03
CA PHE A 77 5.28 -0.31 -16.32
C PHE A 77 5.40 -1.50 -17.28
N ASN A 78 6.12 -2.54 -16.85
CA ASN A 78 6.26 -3.76 -17.61
C ASN A 78 4.90 -4.50 -17.68
N PRO A 79 4.32 -4.72 -18.87
CA PRO A 79 3.03 -5.38 -19.00
C PRO A 79 3.04 -6.83 -18.51
N THR A 80 4.20 -7.51 -18.49
CA THR A 80 4.29 -8.89 -18.00
C THR A 80 4.07 -8.99 -16.48
N HIS A 81 4.10 -7.87 -15.76
CA HIS A 81 3.84 -7.84 -14.33
C HIS A 81 2.34 -7.90 -13.97
N GLY A 82 1.43 -7.92 -14.96
CA GLY A 82 0.01 -8.29 -14.77
C GLY A 82 -0.92 -7.28 -14.09
N TYR A 83 -0.49 -6.03 -13.99
CA TYR A 83 -1.30 -4.88 -13.52
C TYR A 83 -1.40 -3.75 -14.57
N VAL A 84 -0.92 -4.01 -15.79
CA VAL A 84 -1.15 -3.15 -16.96
C VAL A 84 -2.34 -3.74 -17.73
N PRO A 85 -3.43 -2.98 -17.93
CA PRO A 85 -4.61 -3.49 -18.62
C PRO A 85 -4.36 -3.67 -20.13
N ASP A 86 -5.24 -4.43 -20.79
CA ASP A 86 -5.20 -4.58 -22.25
C ASP A 86 -5.44 -3.24 -22.99
N THR A 87 -5.33 -3.24 -24.33
CA THR A 87 -5.53 -2.03 -25.14
C THR A 87 -6.93 -1.42 -25.03
N ARG A 88 -7.90 -2.18 -24.52
CA ARG A 88 -9.29 -1.76 -24.29
C ARG A 88 -9.52 -1.39 -22.83
N GLY A 89 -8.48 -1.37 -22.00
CA GLY A 89 -8.55 -1.05 -20.58
C GLY A 89 -9.19 -2.15 -19.74
N ARG A 90 -9.08 -3.42 -20.14
CA ARG A 90 -9.64 -4.55 -19.40
C ARG A 90 -8.57 -5.23 -18.55
N GLN A 91 -8.89 -5.51 -17.30
CA GLN A 91 -8.13 -6.43 -16.44
C GLN A 91 -8.98 -6.91 -15.25
N LEU A 92 -8.45 -7.85 -14.46
CA LEU A 92 -9.11 -8.37 -13.27
C LEU A 92 -9.24 -7.29 -12.18
N ALA A 93 -10.27 -7.38 -11.34
CA ALA A 93 -10.41 -6.53 -10.15
C ALA A 93 -9.15 -6.61 -9.26
N LEU A 94 -8.61 -7.81 -9.05
CA LEU A 94 -7.34 -8.00 -8.35
C LEU A 94 -6.16 -7.26 -9.01
N SER A 95 -6.09 -7.26 -10.35
CA SER A 95 -5.06 -6.55 -11.10
C SER A 95 -5.20 -5.03 -10.98
N TRP A 96 -6.42 -4.48 -10.86
CA TRP A 96 -6.63 -3.05 -10.59
C TRP A 96 -6.14 -2.64 -9.19
N LEU A 97 -6.31 -3.51 -8.19
CA LEU A 97 -5.74 -3.30 -6.86
C LEU A 97 -4.20 -3.30 -6.91
N ALA A 98 -3.60 -4.29 -7.58
CA ALA A 98 -2.15 -4.35 -7.78
C ALA A 98 -1.60 -3.15 -8.55
N ALA A 99 -2.36 -2.65 -9.55
CA ALA A 99 -2.04 -1.44 -10.29
C ALA A 99 -1.99 -0.21 -9.38
N GLY A 100 -2.94 -0.08 -8.47
CA GLY A 100 -2.94 0.95 -7.44
C GLY A 100 -1.67 0.96 -6.59
N ALA A 101 -1.25 -0.22 -6.14
CA ALA A 101 -0.03 -0.37 -5.34
C ALA A 101 1.23 0.03 -6.13
N ALA A 102 1.30 -0.31 -7.42
CA ALA A 102 2.41 0.10 -8.29
C ALA A 102 2.41 1.62 -8.59
N LEU A 103 1.23 2.25 -8.60
CA LEU A 103 1.05 3.66 -8.92
C LEU A 103 1.30 4.62 -7.76
N ALA A 104 1.33 4.14 -6.51
CA ALA A 104 1.44 4.99 -5.32
C ALA A 104 2.63 5.96 -5.33
N ASN A 105 3.76 5.52 -5.90
CA ASN A 105 4.97 6.32 -6.06
C ASN A 105 4.98 7.19 -7.33
N SER A 106 3.86 7.34 -8.02
CA SER A 106 3.80 8.12 -9.26
C SER A 106 2.84 9.31 -9.16
N PRO A 107 3.33 10.55 -9.42
CA PRO A 107 4.71 10.90 -9.74
C PRO A 107 5.67 10.66 -8.56
N THR A 108 6.98 10.57 -8.82
CA THR A 108 7.99 10.21 -7.80
C THR A 108 7.98 11.12 -6.59
N ARG A 109 7.46 12.34 -6.73
CA ARG A 109 7.25 13.26 -5.60
C ARG A 109 6.31 12.73 -4.52
N PHE A 110 5.50 11.72 -4.81
CA PHE A 110 4.62 11.13 -3.81
C PHE A 110 5.38 10.22 -2.83
N ALA A 111 6.46 9.59 -3.27
CA ALA A 111 7.28 8.70 -2.44
C ALA A 111 7.82 9.40 -1.17
N GLY A 112 8.09 10.70 -1.24
CA GLY A 112 8.54 11.47 -0.07
C GLY A 112 7.50 11.51 1.07
N ASN A 113 6.22 11.26 0.77
CA ASN A 113 5.17 11.22 1.77
C ASN A 113 4.96 9.83 2.39
N HIS A 114 5.82 8.85 2.08
CA HIS A 114 5.66 7.48 2.55
C HIS A 114 6.50 7.17 3.81
N PHE A 115 7.08 8.21 4.42
CA PHE A 115 7.86 8.09 5.65
C PHE A 115 7.02 8.48 6.85
N LEU A 116 7.25 7.80 7.98
CA LEU A 116 6.58 8.09 9.25
C LEU A 116 7.42 7.59 10.42
N ASP A 117 8.00 8.51 11.19
CA ASP A 117 8.48 8.18 12.53
C ASP A 117 7.28 7.99 13.47
N PRO A 118 7.06 6.80 14.05
CA PRO A 118 5.92 6.53 14.90
C PRO A 118 5.96 7.26 16.25
N ASP A 119 7.15 7.63 16.74
CA ASP A 119 7.34 8.28 18.04
C ASP A 119 7.06 9.78 17.92
N THR A 120 7.60 10.42 16.88
CA THR A 120 7.41 11.87 16.64
C THR A 120 6.21 12.19 15.75
N LYS A 121 5.63 11.18 15.09
CA LYS A 121 4.56 11.28 14.07
C LYS A 121 4.93 12.18 12.88
N LYS A 122 6.23 12.37 12.61
CA LYS A 122 6.75 13.20 11.53
C LYS A 122 7.02 12.38 10.26
N GLY A 123 7.02 13.06 9.11
CA GLY A 123 7.47 12.54 7.82
C GLY A 123 8.86 13.10 7.46
N LEU A 124 9.29 12.94 6.21
CA LEU A 124 10.57 13.49 5.74
C LEU A 124 10.67 15.00 5.95
N ASP A 125 11.83 15.46 6.38
CA ASP A 125 12.19 16.86 6.43
C ASP A 125 13.57 17.14 5.80
N ARG A 126 13.91 18.44 5.65
CA ARG A 126 15.18 18.84 5.01
C ARG A 126 16.43 18.44 5.79
N HIS A 127 16.29 18.24 7.10
CA HIS A 127 17.40 17.85 7.99
C HIS A 127 17.65 16.34 7.92
N THR A 128 16.78 15.60 7.23
CA THR A 128 16.99 14.18 6.96
C THR A 128 18.21 13.94 6.02
N ILE A 129 18.67 14.95 5.27
CA ILE A 129 19.86 14.89 4.40
C ILE A 129 20.93 15.88 4.89
N ASP A 130 21.63 15.52 5.95
CA ASP A 130 22.50 16.46 6.67
C ASP A 130 23.90 16.63 6.07
N THR A 131 24.44 15.66 5.32
CA THR A 131 25.81 15.80 4.78
C THR A 131 25.84 16.41 3.38
N PHE A 132 26.90 17.19 3.10
CA PHE A 132 27.14 17.75 1.76
C PHE A 132 27.23 16.66 0.69
N GLY A 133 27.90 15.54 0.99
CA GLY A 133 28.04 14.42 0.05
C GLY A 133 26.70 13.76 -0.30
N GLU A 134 25.78 13.64 0.66
CA GLU A 134 24.42 13.14 0.41
C GLU A 134 23.60 14.14 -0.38
N ARG A 135 23.72 15.44 -0.09
CA ARG A 135 23.08 16.48 -0.91
C ARG A 135 23.58 16.45 -2.36
N SER A 136 24.87 16.21 -2.58
CA SER A 136 25.44 16.05 -3.91
C SER A 136 24.96 14.79 -4.63
N ARG A 137 24.92 13.63 -3.94
CA ARG A 137 24.35 12.39 -4.50
C ARG A 137 22.86 12.53 -4.82
N HIS A 138 22.10 13.13 -3.91
CA HIS A 138 20.70 13.50 -4.11
C HIS A 138 20.55 14.41 -5.33
N TYR A 139 21.43 15.41 -5.49
CA TYR A 139 21.44 16.30 -6.66
C TYR A 139 21.76 15.58 -7.99
N LEU A 140 22.72 14.67 -7.99
CA LEU A 140 23.06 13.88 -9.18
C LEU A 140 21.96 12.88 -9.53
N GLY A 141 21.31 12.28 -8.53
CA GLY A 141 20.10 11.48 -8.67
C GLY A 141 19.01 12.24 -9.43
N HIS A 142 18.72 13.50 -9.05
CA HIS A 142 17.74 14.37 -9.73
C HIS A 142 17.99 14.54 -11.21
N LYS A 143 19.25 14.77 -11.60
CA LYS A 143 19.61 14.98 -13.02
C LYS A 143 19.37 13.72 -13.86
N SER A 144 19.51 12.54 -13.25
CA SER A 144 19.30 11.27 -13.93
C SER A 144 17.84 10.84 -13.98
N SER A 145 17.03 11.18 -12.96
CA SER A 145 15.61 10.81 -12.87
C SER A 145 14.68 11.76 -13.62
N GLY A 146 15.09 13.00 -13.87
CA GLY A 146 14.25 14.05 -14.47
C GLY A 146 13.13 14.56 -13.54
N GLU A 147 13.00 14.01 -12.33
CA GLU A 147 12.05 14.44 -11.30
C GLU A 147 12.81 14.75 -10.01
N ARG A 148 12.48 15.87 -9.37
CA ARG A 148 13.07 16.31 -8.12
C ARG A 148 12.66 15.33 -7.00
N MET A 149 13.60 14.48 -6.57
CA MET A 149 13.48 13.65 -5.38
C MET A 149 13.14 14.54 -4.17
N VAL A 150 12.24 14.04 -3.34
CA VAL A 150 11.54 14.86 -2.37
C VAL A 150 12.29 14.85 -1.04
N ASP A 151 12.74 16.04 -0.63
CA ASP A 151 13.44 16.31 0.63
C ASP A 151 12.48 16.69 1.77
N ARG A 152 11.16 16.65 1.52
CA ARG A 152 10.09 16.98 2.49
C ARG A 152 8.80 16.28 2.14
N GLY A 153 8.17 15.61 3.10
CA GLY A 153 6.91 14.93 2.86
C GLY A 153 5.97 15.02 4.04
N LYS A 154 4.67 14.90 3.76
CA LYS A 154 3.68 14.68 4.81
C LYS A 154 3.93 13.30 5.44
N PRO A 155 3.72 13.15 6.75
CA PRO A 155 3.78 11.83 7.38
C PRO A 155 2.78 10.87 6.70
N ALA A 156 3.18 9.61 6.50
CA ALA A 156 2.43 8.63 5.71
C ALA A 156 0.93 8.53 6.07
N HIS A 157 0.61 8.47 7.36
CA HIS A 157 -0.77 8.40 7.84
C HIS A 157 -1.62 9.64 7.52
N LEU A 158 -1.00 10.82 7.39
CA LEU A 158 -1.69 12.05 6.97
C LEU A 158 -1.77 12.14 5.45
N TRP A 159 -0.79 11.60 4.72
CA TRP A 159 -0.77 11.61 3.26
C TRP A 159 -1.92 10.82 2.64
N ILE A 160 -2.29 9.69 3.23
CA ILE A 160 -3.43 8.90 2.73
C ILE A 160 -4.77 9.61 2.96
N GLU A 161 -4.88 10.51 3.94
CA GLU A 161 -6.08 11.32 4.19
C GLU A 161 -6.05 12.66 3.44
N ASP A 162 -4.94 12.99 2.79
CA ASP A 162 -4.73 14.29 2.19
C ASP A 162 -5.58 14.49 0.94
N LYS A 163 -6.22 15.66 0.82
CA LYS A 163 -7.02 16.01 -0.37
C LYS A 163 -6.17 16.15 -1.64
N ALA A 164 -4.87 16.42 -1.50
CA ALA A 164 -3.92 16.47 -2.62
C ALA A 164 -3.46 15.08 -3.07
N ASN A 165 -3.80 14.01 -2.33
CA ASN A 165 -3.57 12.64 -2.74
C ASN A 165 -4.82 12.11 -3.49
N PRO A 166 -4.81 12.08 -4.83
CA PRO A 166 -5.97 11.62 -5.61
C PRO A 166 -6.25 10.11 -5.43
N LEU A 167 -5.27 9.35 -4.93
CA LEU A 167 -5.39 7.92 -4.63
C LEU A 167 -5.54 7.65 -3.12
N GLY A 168 -5.74 8.70 -2.32
CA GLY A 168 -5.98 8.60 -0.89
C GLY A 168 -7.40 8.14 -0.53
N HIS A 169 -7.70 8.12 0.76
CA HIS A 169 -8.95 7.64 1.34
C HIS A 169 -10.17 8.39 0.78
N SER A 170 -10.07 9.71 0.60
CA SER A 170 -11.15 10.50 -0.03
C SER A 170 -11.45 10.07 -1.47
N GLY A 171 -10.41 9.78 -2.26
CA GLY A 171 -10.53 9.25 -3.62
C GLY A 171 -11.16 7.86 -3.64
N PHE A 172 -10.75 6.98 -2.72
CA PHE A 172 -11.38 5.68 -2.51
C PHE A 172 -12.89 5.81 -2.23
N VAL A 173 -13.26 6.64 -1.24
CA VAL A 173 -14.65 6.85 -0.83
C VAL A 173 -15.52 7.36 -1.98
N ASP A 174 -15.01 8.31 -2.78
CA ASP A 174 -15.75 8.83 -3.94
C ASP A 174 -15.95 7.75 -5.01
N GLN A 175 -14.88 7.04 -5.39
CA GLN A 175 -14.97 6.00 -6.41
C GLN A 175 -15.84 4.83 -5.97
N TYR A 176 -15.74 4.39 -4.72
CA TYR A 176 -16.55 3.28 -4.20
C TYR A 176 -18.04 3.65 -4.13
N HIS A 177 -18.36 4.89 -3.70
CA HIS A 177 -19.72 5.41 -3.78
C HIS A 177 -20.27 5.40 -5.21
N ARG A 178 -19.48 5.83 -6.20
CA ARG A 178 -19.89 5.82 -7.61
C ARG A 178 -20.03 4.40 -8.16
N ALA A 179 -19.18 3.47 -7.75
CA ALA A 179 -19.30 2.05 -8.10
C ALA A 179 -20.65 1.47 -7.66
N ALA A 180 -21.15 1.91 -6.49
CA ALA A 180 -22.44 1.49 -5.96
C ALA A 180 -23.65 2.29 -6.49
N SER A 181 -23.47 3.41 -7.18
CA SER A 181 -24.58 4.31 -7.56
C SER A 181 -24.69 4.63 -9.06
N ALA A 182 -23.65 4.34 -9.86
CA ALA A 182 -23.66 4.70 -11.26
C ALA A 182 -24.75 3.94 -12.05
N ARG A 183 -25.27 4.64 -13.07
CA ARG A 183 -26.47 4.25 -13.82
C ARG A 183 -26.24 2.94 -14.57
N THR A 184 -25.10 2.80 -15.23
CA THR A 184 -24.84 1.62 -16.09
C THR A 184 -23.80 0.68 -15.48
N ALA A 185 -23.86 -0.60 -15.82
CA ALA A 185 -22.87 -1.58 -15.37
C ALA A 185 -21.43 -1.17 -15.74
N GLY A 186 -21.20 -0.68 -16.96
CA GLY A 186 -19.88 -0.22 -17.39
C GLY A 186 -19.34 0.97 -16.58
N GLU A 187 -20.19 1.92 -16.19
CA GLU A 187 -19.78 3.00 -15.28
C GLU A 187 -19.45 2.46 -13.88
N ARG A 188 -20.24 1.52 -13.37
CA ARG A 188 -19.99 0.87 -12.08
C ARG A 188 -18.65 0.13 -12.07
N ASP A 189 -18.35 -0.63 -13.13
CA ASP A 189 -17.07 -1.32 -13.30
C ASP A 189 -15.89 -0.35 -13.32
N ARG A 190 -16.02 0.77 -14.07
CA ARG A 190 -15.00 1.82 -14.15
C ARG A 190 -14.72 2.41 -12.76
N HIS A 191 -15.76 2.71 -12.01
CA HIS A 191 -15.63 3.27 -10.67
C HIS A 191 -15.13 2.27 -9.64
N LEU A 192 -15.52 0.99 -9.75
CA LEU A 192 -14.96 -0.08 -8.92
C LEU A 192 -13.46 -0.24 -9.18
N ALA A 193 -13.03 -0.21 -10.44
CA ALA A 193 -11.61 -0.20 -10.78
C ALA A 193 -10.89 1.02 -10.16
N GLY A 194 -11.49 2.21 -10.22
CA GLY A 194 -10.97 3.41 -9.57
C GLY A 194 -10.83 3.27 -8.04
N ALA A 195 -11.83 2.67 -7.38
CA ALA A 195 -11.79 2.39 -5.94
C ALA A 195 -10.69 1.39 -5.59
N LEU A 196 -10.52 0.34 -6.40
CA LEU A 196 -9.46 -0.66 -6.21
C LEU A 196 -8.07 -0.06 -6.42
N ILE A 197 -7.87 0.84 -7.40
CA ILE A 197 -6.61 1.56 -7.59
C ILE A 197 -6.30 2.42 -6.34
N ALA A 198 -7.27 3.17 -5.83
CA ALA A 198 -7.07 3.97 -4.61
C ALA A 198 -6.76 3.09 -3.40
N ALA A 199 -7.52 2.00 -3.20
CA ALA A 199 -7.24 1.03 -2.14
C ALA A 199 -5.82 0.46 -2.26
N GLY A 200 -5.39 0.08 -3.45
CA GLY A 200 -4.04 -0.43 -3.71
C GLY A 200 -2.94 0.58 -3.38
N ALA A 201 -3.17 1.85 -3.68
CA ALA A 201 -2.24 2.92 -3.34
C ALA A 201 -2.15 3.16 -1.83
N ILE A 202 -3.27 3.11 -1.11
CA ILE A 202 -3.30 3.18 0.36
C ILE A 202 -2.55 1.97 0.96
N LEU A 203 -2.76 0.76 0.41
CA LEU A 203 -2.03 -0.44 0.84
C LEU A 203 -0.53 -0.28 0.68
N HIS A 204 -0.06 0.27 -0.43
CA HIS A 204 1.35 0.53 -0.65
C HIS A 204 1.95 1.40 0.48
N VAL A 205 1.31 2.52 0.79
CA VAL A 205 1.78 3.45 1.84
C VAL A 205 1.77 2.79 3.23
N VAL A 206 0.80 1.93 3.52
CA VAL A 206 0.79 1.14 4.77
C VAL A 206 1.92 0.10 4.77
N GLN A 207 2.11 -0.61 3.65
CA GLN A 207 3.13 -1.65 3.51
C GLN A 207 4.55 -1.10 3.59
N ASP A 208 4.78 0.15 3.17
CA ASP A 208 6.04 0.86 3.36
C ASP A 208 6.42 0.95 4.85
N MET A 209 5.46 0.93 5.77
CA MET A 209 5.75 0.89 7.22
C MET A 209 6.38 -0.44 7.67
N ALA A 210 6.43 -1.46 6.81
CA ALA A 210 7.21 -2.67 7.03
C ALA A 210 8.69 -2.51 6.64
N SER A 211 9.07 -1.41 5.98
CA SER A 211 10.46 -1.08 5.68
C SER A 211 11.05 -0.24 6.83
N PRO A 212 12.13 -0.70 7.50
CA PRO A 212 12.77 0.06 8.57
C PRO A 212 13.19 1.48 8.15
N SER A 213 13.59 1.69 6.89
CA SER A 213 13.99 3.02 6.42
C SER A 213 12.83 4.00 6.40
N HIS A 214 11.61 3.55 6.08
CA HIS A 214 10.43 4.39 6.06
C HIS A 214 9.98 4.82 7.47
N VAL A 215 10.10 3.93 8.46
CA VAL A 215 9.64 4.18 9.83
C VAL A 215 10.65 4.93 10.69
N HIS A 216 11.90 5.01 10.23
CA HIS A 216 12.97 5.77 10.89
C HIS A 216 13.38 7.02 10.10
N ILE A 217 12.62 7.39 9.06
CA ILE A 217 12.90 8.56 8.22
C ILE A 217 14.31 8.48 7.61
N ASP A 218 14.78 7.28 7.24
CA ASP A 218 16.14 7.05 6.70
C ASP A 218 16.17 7.21 5.18
N LEU A 219 16.10 8.46 4.72
CA LEU A 219 16.22 8.75 3.29
C LEU A 219 17.57 8.30 2.71
N ARG A 220 18.62 8.22 3.54
CA ARG A 220 19.98 7.84 3.11
C ARG A 220 20.01 6.38 2.65
N ALA A 221 19.25 5.49 3.29
CA ALA A 221 19.11 4.11 2.83
C ALA A 221 18.58 4.00 1.40
N HIS A 222 17.78 4.97 0.93
CA HIS A 222 17.26 5.01 -0.45
C HIS A 222 18.23 5.64 -1.44
N LEU A 223 19.39 6.11 -0.97
CA LEU A 223 20.47 6.69 -1.78
C LEU A 223 21.70 5.76 -1.85
N ASP A 224 21.59 4.53 -1.35
CA ASP A 224 22.66 3.54 -1.42
C ASP A 224 22.89 3.10 -2.86
N GLU A 225 24.15 3.01 -3.27
CA GLU A 225 24.53 2.43 -4.56
C GLU A 225 24.27 0.91 -4.53
N LEU A 226 23.38 0.45 -5.41
CA LEU A 226 22.95 -0.95 -5.51
C LEU A 226 23.70 -1.72 -6.60
N GLY A 227 24.29 -1.02 -7.56
CA GLY A 227 24.95 -1.61 -8.72
C GLY A 227 26.32 -0.98 -9.01
N LYS A 228 26.88 -1.30 -10.18
CA LYS A 228 28.15 -0.73 -10.65
C LYS A 228 28.03 0.72 -11.15
N SER A 229 26.79 1.19 -11.38
CA SER A 229 26.53 2.56 -11.80
C SER A 229 26.19 3.42 -10.59
N SER A 230 26.79 4.61 -10.51
CA SER A 230 26.46 5.63 -9.50
C SER A 230 25.03 6.16 -9.60
N THR A 231 24.31 5.82 -10.67
CA THR A 231 22.89 6.15 -10.87
C THR A 231 21.95 5.01 -10.46
N ASP A 232 22.46 3.81 -10.17
CA ASP A 232 21.65 2.69 -9.66
C ASP A 232 21.63 2.77 -8.14
N VAL A 233 20.83 3.71 -7.63
CA VAL A 233 20.63 3.94 -6.19
C VAL A 233 19.27 3.43 -5.74
N GLY A 234 19.14 3.08 -4.46
CA GLY A 234 17.86 2.68 -3.86
C GLY A 234 18.03 1.99 -2.52
N SER A 235 16.92 1.62 -1.89
CA SER A 235 16.91 0.81 -0.67
C SER A 235 17.41 -0.60 -0.98
N ARG A 236 18.52 -1.02 -0.33
CA ARG A 236 19.04 -2.39 -0.47
C ARG A 236 18.02 -3.44 -0.01
N LEU A 237 17.26 -3.14 1.04
CA LEU A 237 16.21 -4.03 1.55
C LEU A 237 15.11 -4.24 0.53
N GLU A 238 14.59 -3.16 -0.07
CA GLU A 238 13.57 -3.26 -1.12
C GLU A 238 14.11 -3.96 -2.36
N ARG A 239 15.37 -3.70 -2.75
CA ARG A 239 16.00 -4.41 -3.87
C ARG A 239 16.09 -5.91 -3.62
N ILE A 240 16.43 -6.35 -2.41
CA ILE A 240 16.45 -7.77 -2.06
C ILE A 240 15.02 -8.33 -2.05
N ALA A 241 14.04 -7.57 -1.56
CA ALA A 241 12.63 -7.97 -1.61
C ALA A 241 12.17 -8.25 -3.05
N ALA A 242 12.50 -7.35 -3.97
CA ALA A 242 12.28 -7.47 -5.42
C ALA A 242 12.80 -8.77 -6.00
N LEU A 243 14.07 -9.07 -5.70
CA LEU A 243 14.82 -10.13 -6.35
C LEU A 243 14.46 -11.49 -5.74
N ALA A 244 14.28 -11.55 -4.42
CA ALA A 244 14.03 -12.78 -3.70
C ALA A 244 12.55 -13.19 -3.72
N PHE A 245 11.63 -12.22 -3.71
CA PHE A 245 10.19 -12.49 -3.62
C PHE A 245 9.46 -11.95 -4.87
N GLY A 246 9.77 -10.73 -5.28
CA GLY A 246 9.07 -10.05 -6.36
C GLY A 246 7.55 -10.05 -6.16
N ARG A 247 6.76 -10.08 -7.23
CA ARG A 247 5.29 -10.16 -7.13
C ARG A 247 4.80 -11.53 -6.63
N LEU A 248 5.31 -12.62 -7.22
CA LEU A 248 4.74 -13.96 -7.04
C LEU A 248 5.25 -14.70 -5.80
N GLY A 249 6.43 -14.34 -5.30
CA GLY A 249 7.07 -14.97 -4.16
C GLY A 249 6.70 -14.37 -2.81
N VAL A 250 5.90 -13.30 -2.76
CA VAL A 250 5.45 -12.71 -1.49
C VAL A 250 4.72 -13.77 -0.66
N PRO A 251 5.11 -14.00 0.61
CA PRO A 251 4.47 -15.00 1.47
C PRO A 251 3.03 -14.61 1.85
N ALA A 252 2.25 -15.60 2.27
CA ALA A 252 0.90 -15.36 2.79
C ALA A 252 0.92 -14.52 4.07
N ALA A 253 -0.16 -13.78 4.33
CA ALA A 253 -0.32 -13.01 5.56
C ALA A 253 -0.30 -13.92 6.80
N THR A 254 0.38 -13.51 7.87
CA THR A 254 0.39 -14.28 9.13
C THR A 254 -0.98 -14.22 9.82
N LYS A 255 -1.57 -13.03 9.88
CA LYS A 255 -2.86 -12.76 10.51
C LYS A 255 -3.43 -11.44 9.98
N VAL A 256 -4.74 -11.40 9.74
CA VAL A 256 -5.45 -10.15 9.43
C VAL A 256 -5.50 -9.27 10.68
N VAL A 257 -4.97 -8.06 10.60
CA VAL A 257 -5.00 -7.07 11.68
C VAL A 257 -6.27 -6.25 11.58
N ARG A 258 -6.95 -5.98 12.70
CA ARG A 258 -8.16 -5.16 12.72
C ARG A 258 -7.90 -3.90 13.52
N LYS A 259 -8.41 -2.78 13.01
CA LYS A 259 -8.37 -1.44 13.62
C LYS A 259 -9.67 -0.73 13.35
N ASP A 260 -10.03 0.18 14.25
CA ASP A 260 -11.28 0.94 14.14
C ASP A 260 -11.09 2.23 13.34
N ARG A 261 -9.85 2.69 13.19
CA ARG A 261 -9.49 3.87 12.39
C ARG A 261 -8.35 3.57 11.43
N LEU A 262 -8.36 4.23 10.27
CA LEU A 262 -7.34 4.01 9.24
C LEU A 262 -5.92 4.37 9.73
N ALA A 263 -5.80 5.45 10.50
CA ALA A 263 -4.51 5.90 11.05
C ALA A 263 -3.90 4.89 12.03
N GLU A 264 -4.70 4.07 12.71
CA GLU A 264 -4.21 3.09 13.69
C GLU A 264 -3.47 1.91 13.04
N PHE A 265 -3.64 1.69 11.74
CA PHE A 265 -2.81 0.73 11.00
C PHE A 265 -1.34 1.17 10.96
N PHE A 266 -1.07 2.49 11.04
CA PHE A 266 0.27 3.06 11.10
C PHE A 266 0.77 3.14 12.54
N VAL A 267 0.02 3.88 13.38
CA VAL A 267 0.38 4.21 14.76
C VAL A 267 -0.90 4.10 15.60
N ALA A 268 -0.94 3.13 16.51
CA ALA A 268 -2.05 2.89 17.40
C ALA A 268 -1.69 3.26 18.85
N ALA A 269 -2.70 3.59 19.65
CA ALA A 269 -2.51 3.95 21.06
C ALA A 269 -1.91 2.80 21.90
N ASP A 270 -2.20 1.55 21.52
CA ASP A 270 -1.70 0.34 22.16
C ASP A 270 -0.31 -0.11 21.67
N GLY A 271 0.37 0.71 20.85
CA GLY A 271 1.66 0.36 20.27
C GLY A 271 1.60 -0.68 19.15
N SER A 272 0.41 -1.12 18.73
CA SER A 272 0.25 -2.16 17.72
C SER A 272 0.02 -1.62 16.30
N GLY A 273 0.40 -0.36 16.02
CA GLY A 273 0.54 0.13 14.65
C GLY A 273 1.73 -0.54 13.94
N LEU A 274 1.67 -0.69 12.62
CA LEU A 274 2.74 -1.35 11.85
C LEU A 274 4.07 -0.59 12.00
N ALA A 275 4.03 0.74 11.92
CA ALA A 275 5.23 1.57 12.04
C ALA A 275 5.89 1.39 13.42
N GLN A 276 5.10 1.41 14.49
CA GLN A 276 5.59 1.20 15.87
C GLN A 276 6.23 -0.18 16.04
N ARG A 277 5.57 -1.23 15.53
CA ARG A 277 6.07 -2.61 15.64
C ARG A 277 7.39 -2.82 14.91
N VAL A 278 7.55 -2.18 13.75
CA VAL A 278 8.74 -2.31 12.91
C VAL A 278 9.87 -1.47 13.49
N ALA A 279 9.60 -0.20 13.85
CA ALA A 279 10.58 0.69 14.46
C ALA A 279 11.13 0.15 15.78
N ALA A 280 10.30 -0.52 16.59
CA ALA A 280 10.73 -1.11 17.86
C ALA A 280 11.67 -2.34 17.72
N ARG A 281 11.83 -2.89 16.51
CA ARG A 281 12.49 -4.20 16.31
C ARG A 281 13.56 -4.21 15.25
N PHE A 282 13.42 -3.41 14.21
CA PHE A 282 14.26 -3.44 13.02
C PHE A 282 14.86 -2.08 12.74
N TYR A 283 16.02 -2.10 12.11
CA TYR A 283 16.79 -0.91 11.78
C TYR A 283 17.14 -0.95 10.29
N SER A 284 17.22 0.22 9.69
CA SER A 284 17.89 0.40 8.41
C SER A 284 19.37 0.72 8.65
N ARG A 285 20.17 0.69 7.59
CA ARG A 285 21.62 0.80 7.67
C ARG A 285 22.09 2.04 8.46
N TYR A 286 21.40 3.18 8.30
CA TYR A 286 21.84 4.44 8.89
C TYR A 286 21.07 4.84 10.15
N THR A 287 20.22 3.94 10.68
CA THR A 287 19.42 4.19 11.88
C THR A 287 19.82 3.30 13.05
N VAL A 288 20.81 2.43 12.85
CA VAL A 288 21.38 1.67 13.96
C VAL A 288 22.08 2.64 14.92
N PRO A 289 21.73 2.63 16.22
CA PRO A 289 22.35 3.49 17.22
C PRO A 289 23.87 3.34 17.29
N THR A 290 24.59 4.42 17.56
CA THR A 290 26.03 4.37 17.80
C THR A 290 26.34 3.80 19.17
N VAL A 291 27.32 2.90 19.26
CA VAL A 291 27.83 2.40 20.54
C VAL A 291 29.05 3.24 20.96
N PRO A 292 29.13 3.71 22.22
CA PRO A 292 30.33 4.37 22.72
C PRO A 292 31.57 3.48 22.57
N ARG A 293 32.72 4.11 22.35
CA ARG A 293 33.99 3.39 22.21
C ARG A 293 34.24 2.48 23.40
N LEU A 294 34.58 1.22 23.11
CA LEU A 294 34.77 0.20 24.13
C LEU A 294 36.06 0.47 24.95
N PRO A 295 36.09 0.07 26.24
CA PRO A 295 37.32 0.09 27.03
C PRO A 295 38.47 -0.70 26.36
N ARG A 296 39.72 -0.35 26.69
CA ARG A 296 40.87 -1.16 26.24
C ARG A 296 40.76 -2.57 26.82
N GLY A 297 40.96 -3.57 25.98
CA GLY A 297 40.84 -4.98 26.37
C GLY A 297 39.41 -5.51 26.48
N ALA A 298 38.39 -4.72 26.09
CA ALA A 298 37.01 -5.19 26.07
C ALA A 298 36.86 -6.43 25.18
N GLY A 299 36.25 -7.48 25.72
CA GLY A 299 35.96 -8.71 25.02
C GLY A 299 34.58 -8.71 24.36
N ALA A 300 34.18 -9.89 23.89
CA ALA A 300 32.89 -10.09 23.24
C ALA A 300 31.71 -9.81 24.18
N LEU A 301 31.86 -10.09 25.49
CA LEU A 301 30.81 -9.89 26.47
C LEU A 301 30.53 -8.42 26.74
N GLU A 302 31.56 -7.60 26.92
CA GLU A 302 31.43 -6.16 27.10
C GLU A 302 30.82 -5.50 25.86
N ALA A 303 31.28 -5.91 24.67
CA ALA A 303 30.70 -5.46 23.41
C ALA A 303 29.22 -5.86 23.30
N ALA A 304 28.87 -7.09 23.69
CA ALA A 304 27.50 -7.58 23.69
C ALA A 304 26.58 -6.76 24.62
N VAL A 305 27.06 -6.44 25.82
CA VAL A 305 26.33 -5.57 26.77
C VAL A 305 26.15 -4.17 26.20
N ALA A 306 27.20 -3.58 25.63
CA ALA A 306 27.16 -2.25 25.02
C ALA A 306 26.20 -2.19 23.83
N VAL A 307 26.20 -3.20 22.95
CA VAL A 307 25.29 -3.34 21.81
C VAL A 307 23.84 -3.44 22.29
N ARG A 308 23.53 -4.34 23.24
CA ARG A 308 22.16 -4.46 23.78
C ARG A 308 21.66 -3.15 24.39
N LYS A 309 22.52 -2.45 25.12
CA LYS A 309 22.21 -1.15 25.71
C LYS A 309 21.93 -0.10 24.63
N ALA A 310 22.77 -0.01 23.60
CA ALA A 310 22.59 0.94 22.50
C ALA A 310 21.31 0.66 21.69
N LEU A 311 20.97 -0.61 21.48
CA LEU A 311 19.73 -1.02 20.82
C LEU A 311 18.48 -0.91 21.74
N GLY A 312 18.66 -0.58 23.03
CA GLY A 312 17.56 -0.46 23.98
C GLY A 312 16.83 -1.79 24.27
N ARG A 313 17.48 -2.93 24.03
CA ARG A 313 16.84 -4.26 24.10
C ARG A 313 17.70 -5.29 24.82
N SER A 314 17.22 -5.73 25.99
CA SER A 314 17.88 -6.73 26.83
C SER A 314 17.62 -8.18 26.38
N ASP A 315 16.58 -8.41 25.59
CA ASP A 315 16.13 -9.74 25.15
C ASP A 315 16.89 -10.29 23.93
N LEU A 316 17.77 -9.50 23.33
CA LEU A 316 18.55 -9.87 22.15
C LEU A 316 19.62 -10.91 22.48
N LYS A 317 19.79 -11.89 21.59
CA LYS A 317 20.88 -12.88 21.65
C LYS A 317 21.99 -12.47 20.69
N ILE A 318 23.23 -12.66 21.10
CA ILE A 318 24.41 -12.35 20.29
C ILE A 318 25.14 -13.65 20.01
N GLN A 319 25.41 -13.90 18.74
CA GLN A 319 25.97 -15.15 18.23
C GLN A 319 27.19 -14.85 17.35
N PRO A 320 28.23 -15.71 17.33
CA PRO A 320 29.31 -15.59 16.35
C PRO A 320 28.77 -15.64 14.91
N ALA A 321 29.38 -14.86 14.02
CA ALA A 321 29.10 -14.87 12.59
C ALA A 321 30.41 -14.95 11.79
N ASN A 322 30.33 -15.18 10.48
CA ASN A 322 31.51 -15.22 9.60
C ASN A 322 32.40 -13.96 9.72
N ARG A 323 31.77 -12.82 10.00
CA ARG A 323 32.43 -11.56 10.34
C ARG A 323 31.81 -10.99 11.61
N GLY A 324 32.57 -10.97 12.70
CA GLY A 324 32.10 -10.42 13.98
C GLY A 324 30.94 -11.22 14.57
N TYR A 325 29.83 -10.54 14.85
CA TYR A 325 28.71 -11.08 15.61
C TYR A 325 27.37 -10.74 14.95
N ARG A 326 26.43 -11.67 15.07
CA ARG A 326 25.03 -11.48 14.69
C ARG A 326 24.19 -11.23 15.93
N VAL A 327 23.33 -10.22 15.87
CA VAL A 327 22.31 -9.93 16.88
C VAL A 327 20.98 -10.47 16.38
N VAL A 328 20.36 -11.35 17.15
CA VAL A 328 19.05 -11.94 16.84
C VAL A 328 18.04 -11.66 17.94
N ASP A 329 16.78 -11.55 17.56
CA ASP A 329 15.68 -11.44 18.51
C ASP A 329 15.33 -12.83 19.13
N PRO A 330 14.39 -12.90 20.10
CA PRO A 330 13.99 -14.18 20.71
C PRO A 330 13.43 -15.22 19.73
N THR A 331 12.92 -14.79 18.57
CA THR A 331 12.43 -15.67 17.50
C THR A 331 13.57 -16.20 16.62
N GLY A 332 14.80 -15.74 16.85
CA GLY A 332 15.97 -16.05 16.03
C GLY A 332 16.11 -15.19 14.78
N THR A 333 15.26 -14.18 14.60
CA THR A 333 15.32 -13.26 13.44
C THR A 333 16.52 -12.33 13.59
N CYS A 334 17.36 -12.21 12.56
CA CYS A 334 18.47 -11.26 12.53
C CYS A 334 17.99 -9.82 12.61
N VAL A 335 18.50 -9.07 13.58
CA VAL A 335 18.21 -7.63 13.76
C VAL A 335 19.30 -6.79 13.13
N VAL A 336 20.56 -7.12 13.41
CA VAL A 336 21.74 -6.42 12.88
C VAL A 336 22.98 -7.29 13.06
N LEU A 337 24.06 -7.02 12.32
CA LEU A 337 25.40 -7.55 12.60
C LEU A 337 26.31 -6.44 13.11
N PHE A 338 27.35 -6.82 13.86
CA PHE A 338 28.41 -5.90 14.22
C PHE A 338 29.78 -6.56 14.21
N ASP A 339 30.82 -5.77 13.93
CA ASP A 339 32.20 -6.13 14.22
C ASP A 339 32.82 -5.12 15.20
N ILE A 340 33.98 -5.49 15.74
CA ILE A 340 34.76 -4.64 16.63
C ILE A 340 36.08 -4.34 15.94
N SER A 341 36.35 -3.07 15.66
CA SER A 341 37.60 -2.61 15.05
C SER A 341 38.17 -1.46 15.87
N ALA A 342 39.41 -1.57 16.35
CA ALA A 342 40.08 -0.52 17.13
C ALA A 342 39.27 0.04 18.33
N ARG A 343 38.44 -0.83 18.94
CA ARG A 343 37.47 -0.56 20.03
C ARG A 343 36.16 0.12 19.60
N ASP A 344 35.97 0.32 18.31
CA ASP A 344 34.74 0.86 17.74
C ASP A 344 33.86 -0.30 17.28
N VAL A 345 32.56 -0.20 17.57
CA VAL A 345 31.56 -1.18 17.13
C VAL A 345 30.95 -0.69 15.83
N ASN A 346 31.15 -1.44 14.75
CA ASN A 346 30.62 -1.09 13.43
C ASN A 346 29.43 -1.99 13.12
N PHE A 347 28.24 -1.40 13.03
CA PHE A 347 27.04 -2.11 12.62
C PHE A 347 26.94 -2.22 11.11
N TYR A 348 26.37 -3.31 10.64
CA TYR A 348 26.04 -3.52 9.24
C TYR A 348 24.90 -4.53 9.08
N LEU A 349 24.33 -4.54 7.87
CA LEU A 349 23.32 -5.51 7.44
C LEU A 349 23.83 -6.20 6.19
N ASP A 350 23.99 -7.53 6.25
CA ASP A 350 24.29 -8.34 5.08
C ASP A 350 23.01 -8.91 4.45
N ASP A 351 23.12 -9.42 3.22
CA ASP A 351 21.97 -9.93 2.48
C ASP A 351 21.27 -11.11 3.20
N PRO A 352 21.98 -12.07 3.83
CA PRO A 352 21.33 -13.10 4.63
C PRO A 352 20.49 -12.55 5.79
N CYS A 353 20.98 -11.54 6.52
CA CYS A 353 20.23 -10.89 7.60
C CYS A 353 19.00 -10.17 7.05
N VAL A 354 19.15 -9.39 5.99
CA VAL A 354 18.03 -8.69 5.34
C VAL A 354 16.97 -9.67 4.83
N LEU A 355 17.39 -10.77 4.20
CA LEU A 355 16.46 -11.80 3.72
C LEU A 355 15.69 -12.45 4.88
N GLN A 356 16.34 -12.65 6.04
CA GLN A 356 15.66 -13.13 7.23
C GLN A 356 14.64 -12.12 7.78
N GLN A 357 14.98 -10.83 7.79
CA GLN A 357 14.04 -9.77 8.17
C GLN A 357 12.83 -9.73 7.24
N LEU A 358 13.05 -9.80 5.92
CA LEU A 358 11.97 -9.79 4.93
C LEU A 358 10.99 -10.97 5.10
N ARG A 359 11.49 -12.16 5.47
CA ARG A 359 10.62 -13.31 5.79
C ARG A 359 9.70 -13.06 6.99
N THR A 360 10.09 -12.18 7.90
CA THR A 360 9.26 -11.75 9.05
C THR A 360 8.37 -10.56 8.68
N LEU A 361 8.88 -9.60 7.91
CA LEU A 361 8.21 -8.34 7.60
C LEU A 361 7.12 -8.47 6.53
N LEU A 362 7.33 -9.26 5.48
CA LEU A 362 6.35 -9.37 4.37
C LEU A 362 5.02 -10.01 4.79
N PRO A 363 4.98 -11.14 5.53
CA PRO A 363 3.72 -11.69 6.05
C PRO A 363 2.99 -10.73 6.99
N LEU A 364 3.74 -9.94 7.78
CA LEU A 364 3.20 -8.93 8.67
C LEU A 364 2.54 -7.81 7.85
N ALA A 365 3.25 -7.26 6.86
CA ALA A 365 2.75 -6.21 5.97
C ALA A 365 1.48 -6.65 5.22
N ALA A 366 1.45 -7.88 4.70
CA ALA A 366 0.27 -8.46 4.06
C ALA A 366 -0.92 -8.57 5.03
N GLY A 367 -0.68 -8.90 6.30
CA GLY A 367 -1.71 -8.96 7.34
C GLY A 367 -2.32 -7.61 7.71
N TYR A 368 -1.51 -6.56 7.78
CA TYR A 368 -1.99 -5.18 7.92
C TYR A 368 -2.74 -4.75 6.67
N GLY A 369 -2.23 -5.06 5.48
CA GLY A 369 -2.91 -4.74 4.23
C GLY A 369 -4.29 -5.40 4.10
N ALA A 370 -4.40 -6.66 4.49
CA ALA A 370 -5.70 -7.36 4.53
C ALA A 370 -6.67 -6.66 5.49
N GLY A 371 -6.16 -6.19 6.63
CA GLY A 371 -6.89 -5.39 7.60
C GLY A 371 -7.40 -4.06 7.05
N VAL A 372 -6.56 -3.35 6.30
CA VAL A 372 -6.92 -2.09 5.63
C VAL A 372 -8.02 -2.32 4.60
N LEU A 373 -7.94 -3.38 3.78
CA LEU A 373 -9.04 -3.75 2.88
C LEU A 373 -10.33 -4.05 3.65
N ASP A 374 -10.20 -4.78 4.75
CA ASP A 374 -11.32 -5.08 5.64
C ASP A 374 -11.96 -3.80 6.23
N TYR A 375 -11.15 -2.77 6.50
CA TYR A 375 -11.58 -1.46 6.98
C TYR A 375 -12.20 -0.58 5.88
N LEU A 376 -11.55 -0.48 4.72
CA LEU A 376 -12.00 0.37 3.60
C LEU A 376 -13.38 -0.07 3.09
N PHE A 377 -13.61 -1.39 3.02
CA PHE A 377 -14.88 -1.97 2.59
C PHE A 377 -15.77 -2.42 3.78
N ARG A 378 -15.57 -1.87 4.98
CA ARG A 378 -16.30 -2.30 6.21
C ARG A 378 -17.80 -2.00 6.18
N GLY A 379 -18.21 -1.02 5.38
CA GLY A 379 -19.59 -0.63 5.25
C GLY A 379 -20.39 -1.67 4.46
N GLN A 380 -21.08 -2.55 5.18
CA GLN A 380 -22.03 -3.49 4.59
C GLN A 380 -23.42 -3.21 5.12
N ILE A 381 -24.42 -3.41 4.26
CA ILE A 381 -25.84 -3.38 4.64
C ILE A 381 -26.44 -4.71 4.21
N GLU A 382 -26.92 -5.49 5.15
CA GLU A 382 -27.75 -6.64 4.84
C GLU A 382 -29.12 -6.13 4.35
N VAL A 383 -29.55 -6.57 3.16
CA VAL A 383 -30.82 -6.19 2.56
C VAL A 383 -31.73 -7.41 2.55
N LYS A 384 -32.88 -7.34 3.23
CA LYS A 384 -33.89 -8.40 3.20
C LYS A 384 -35.22 -7.86 2.71
N LEU A 385 -35.92 -8.67 1.93
CA LEU A 385 -37.24 -8.35 1.41
C LEU A 385 -38.20 -9.50 1.72
N ASP A 386 -38.91 -9.41 2.86
CA ASP A 386 -39.89 -10.40 3.31
C ASP A 386 -40.79 -9.86 4.44
N PRO A 387 -42.10 -9.57 4.23
CA PRO A 387 -42.74 -8.99 3.04
C PRO A 387 -42.43 -7.48 2.88
N THR A 388 -41.64 -6.92 3.78
CA THR A 388 -41.18 -5.53 3.80
C THR A 388 -39.67 -5.47 3.57
N LEU A 389 -39.19 -4.34 3.06
CA LEU A 389 -37.77 -4.08 2.92
C LEU A 389 -37.19 -3.74 4.29
N SER A 390 -36.21 -4.53 4.75
CA SER A 390 -35.46 -4.27 5.98
C SER A 390 -33.96 -4.20 5.70
N LEU A 391 -33.27 -3.33 6.44
CA LEU A 391 -31.84 -3.04 6.27
C LEU A 391 -31.12 -3.17 7.62
N SER A 392 -30.02 -3.91 7.63
CA SER A 392 -29.19 -4.08 8.83
C SER A 392 -27.73 -3.75 8.51
N PRO A 393 -27.16 -2.63 9.00
CA PRO A 393 -25.78 -2.28 8.73
C PRO A 393 -24.83 -3.15 9.58
N ALA A 394 -23.73 -3.60 9.01
CA ALA A 394 -22.71 -4.39 9.72
C ALA A 394 -21.84 -3.54 10.67
N VAL A 395 -21.89 -2.22 10.53
CA VAL A 395 -21.20 -1.24 11.37
C VAL A 395 -22.18 -0.19 11.87
N GLU A 396 -21.93 0.36 13.05
CA GLU A 396 -22.73 1.45 13.59
C GLU A 396 -22.53 2.71 12.74
N LEU A 397 -23.65 3.26 12.25
CA LEU A 397 -23.66 4.40 11.34
C LEU A 397 -23.61 5.72 12.11
N GLY A 398 -23.01 6.75 11.53
CA GLY A 398 -23.14 8.13 11.98
C GLY A 398 -24.27 8.86 11.27
N ASP A 399 -24.25 10.19 11.34
CA ASP A 399 -25.13 11.03 10.52
C ASP A 399 -24.80 10.88 9.05
N GLY A 400 -25.81 10.75 8.19
CA GLY A 400 -25.59 10.50 6.76
C GLY A 400 -26.83 10.48 5.91
N GLU A 401 -26.72 9.88 4.74
CA GLU A 401 -27.82 9.70 3.81
C GLU A 401 -27.87 8.25 3.34
N LEU A 402 -29.05 7.64 3.47
CA LEU A 402 -29.40 6.38 2.86
C LEU A 402 -30.09 6.69 1.52
N THR A 403 -29.62 6.08 0.45
CA THR A 403 -30.24 6.09 -0.87
C THR A 403 -30.56 4.67 -1.28
N LEU A 404 -31.78 4.44 -1.79
CA LEU A 404 -32.17 3.16 -2.35
C LEU A 404 -32.23 3.26 -3.87
N TYR A 405 -31.63 2.28 -4.51
CA TYR A 405 -31.65 2.09 -5.95
C TYR A 405 -32.24 0.73 -6.30
N TRP A 406 -32.72 0.62 -7.52
CA TRP A 406 -33.03 -0.64 -8.15
C TRP A 406 -32.40 -0.70 -9.53
N ASP A 407 -32.01 -1.89 -9.95
CA ASP A 407 -31.58 -2.16 -11.33
C ASP A 407 -32.75 -2.82 -12.06
N ASP A 408 -33.04 -2.34 -13.27
CA ASP A 408 -33.96 -3.03 -14.17
C ASP A 408 -33.31 -4.28 -14.81
N PRO A 409 -34.06 -5.12 -15.57
CA PRO A 409 -33.48 -6.30 -16.22
C PRO A 409 -32.37 -5.99 -17.24
N THR A 410 -32.22 -4.72 -17.66
CA THR A 410 -31.15 -4.28 -18.56
C THR A 410 -29.91 -3.78 -17.79
N GLY A 411 -29.96 -3.78 -16.45
CA GLY A 411 -28.88 -3.36 -15.56
C GLY A 411 -28.81 -1.85 -15.34
N VAL A 412 -29.84 -1.09 -15.73
CA VAL A 412 -29.92 0.36 -15.52
C VAL A 412 -30.37 0.64 -14.09
N ARG A 413 -29.48 1.30 -13.34
CA ARG A 413 -29.68 1.69 -11.94
C ARG A 413 -30.48 2.98 -11.85
N THR A 414 -31.57 2.96 -11.10
CA THR A 414 -32.44 4.12 -10.86
C THR A 414 -32.68 4.31 -9.37
N LYS A 415 -32.48 5.55 -8.90
CA LYS A 415 -32.81 5.95 -7.52
C LYS A 415 -34.33 5.98 -7.36
N PHE A 416 -34.87 5.37 -6.31
CA PHE A 416 -36.30 5.44 -5.98
C PHE A 416 -36.59 5.98 -4.58
N HIS A 417 -35.60 6.07 -3.70
CA HIS A 417 -35.77 6.63 -2.36
C HIS A 417 -34.50 7.28 -1.81
N SER A 418 -34.66 8.27 -0.91
CA SER A 418 -33.59 8.87 -0.11
C SER A 418 -34.13 9.22 1.27
N ALA A 419 -33.32 8.99 2.30
CA ALA A 419 -33.62 9.38 3.67
C ALA A 419 -32.37 9.84 4.41
N LYS A 420 -32.52 10.81 5.32
CA LYS A 420 -31.44 11.18 6.24
C LYS A 420 -31.34 10.14 7.36
N VAL A 421 -30.11 9.80 7.72
CA VAL A 421 -29.77 8.87 8.80
C VAL A 421 -29.18 9.67 9.95
N ARG A 422 -29.67 9.41 11.17
CA ARG A 422 -29.17 10.01 12.43
C ARG A 422 -28.79 8.90 13.39
N GLY A 423 -27.69 8.21 13.11
CA GLY A 423 -27.20 7.07 13.88
C GLY A 423 -27.90 5.72 13.63
N LYS A 424 -29.16 5.73 13.20
CA LYS A 424 -29.93 4.52 12.86
C LYS A 424 -30.62 4.64 11.51
N LEU A 425 -30.72 3.53 10.78
CA LEU A 425 -31.48 3.47 9.52
C LEU A 425 -32.98 3.70 9.77
N PRO A 426 -33.72 4.27 8.81
CA PRO A 426 -35.17 4.44 8.92
C PRO A 426 -35.89 3.08 9.06
N GLY A 427 -36.86 3.00 9.96
CA GLY A 427 -37.61 1.76 10.22
C GLY A 427 -38.64 1.40 9.14
N THR A 428 -39.20 2.39 8.44
CA THR A 428 -40.16 2.16 7.35
C THR A 428 -39.54 2.59 6.02
N LEU A 429 -39.44 1.66 5.07
CA LEU A 429 -38.88 1.88 3.74
C LEU A 429 -39.94 1.60 2.67
N PRO A 430 -39.91 2.34 1.54
CA PRO A 430 -40.84 2.07 0.45
C PRO A 430 -40.57 0.70 -0.18
N LYS A 431 -41.63 0.08 -0.70
CA LYS A 431 -41.49 -1.12 -1.52
C LYS A 431 -40.70 -0.81 -2.79
N PRO A 432 -39.89 -1.75 -3.28
CA PRO A 432 -39.21 -1.59 -4.56
C PRO A 432 -40.22 -1.51 -5.72
N PRO A 433 -39.87 -0.86 -6.85
CA PRO A 433 -40.66 -0.90 -8.07
C PRO A 433 -40.88 -2.33 -8.59
N SER A 434 -42.02 -2.58 -9.22
CA SER A 434 -42.31 -3.88 -9.85
C SER A 434 -41.35 -4.14 -11.02
N GLY A 435 -40.80 -5.35 -11.12
CA GLY A 435 -39.82 -5.72 -12.14
C GLY A 435 -38.38 -5.34 -11.82
N ALA A 436 -38.09 -5.00 -10.56
CA ALA A 436 -36.72 -4.80 -10.11
C ALA A 436 -35.93 -6.12 -10.16
N ALA A 437 -34.83 -6.13 -10.92
CA ALA A 437 -33.92 -7.28 -10.99
C ALA A 437 -32.96 -7.32 -9.80
N MET A 438 -32.61 -6.16 -9.24
CA MET A 438 -31.77 -6.04 -8.05
C MET A 438 -32.11 -4.78 -7.27
N LEU A 439 -32.03 -4.85 -5.95
CA LEU A 439 -32.13 -3.72 -5.02
C LEU A 439 -30.77 -3.41 -4.43
N ILE A 440 -30.50 -2.12 -4.24
CA ILE A 440 -29.26 -1.64 -3.67
C ILE A 440 -29.58 -0.62 -2.59
N ALA A 441 -29.06 -0.87 -1.39
CA ALA A 441 -29.01 0.09 -0.31
C ALA A 441 -27.62 0.73 -0.26
N LEU A 442 -27.58 2.06 -0.27
CA LEU A 442 -26.34 2.81 -0.22
C LEU A 442 -26.41 3.86 0.90
N TYR A 443 -25.54 3.73 1.87
CA TYR A 443 -25.30 4.77 2.88
C TYR A 443 -23.99 5.49 2.57
N LYS A 444 -23.98 6.82 2.71
CA LYS A 444 -22.77 7.64 2.63
C LYS A 444 -22.74 8.65 3.76
N ARG A 445 -21.60 8.72 4.46
CA ARG A 445 -21.01 9.89 5.16
C ARG A 445 -19.95 9.41 6.13
N SER A 446 -20.33 8.95 7.32
CA SER A 446 -19.38 8.47 8.33
C SER A 446 -19.96 7.34 9.18
N ASP A 447 -19.10 6.56 9.83
CA ASP A 447 -19.54 5.68 10.92
C ASP A 447 -19.75 6.48 12.22
N LYS A 448 -20.08 5.77 13.32
CA LYS A 448 -20.25 6.38 14.65
C LYS A 448 -18.99 7.05 15.20
N LEU A 449 -17.80 6.69 14.70
CA LEU A 449 -16.52 7.27 15.13
C LEU A 449 -16.18 8.53 14.32
N GLY A 450 -17.01 8.90 13.35
CA GLY A 450 -16.79 10.02 12.46
C GLY A 450 -15.85 9.70 11.29
N GLU A 451 -15.44 8.43 11.13
CA GLU A 451 -14.59 8.02 10.02
C GLU A 451 -15.41 7.93 8.73
N PRO A 452 -14.89 8.40 7.58
CA PRO A 452 -15.58 8.29 6.31
C PRO A 452 -16.08 6.87 6.04
N LEU A 453 -17.34 6.76 5.62
CA LEU A 453 -18.00 5.48 5.38
C LEU A 453 -18.90 5.55 4.15
N VAL A 454 -18.77 4.52 3.31
CA VAL A 454 -19.76 4.12 2.31
C VAL A 454 -20.16 2.70 2.68
N ALA A 455 -21.44 2.51 2.98
CA ALA A 455 -21.98 1.18 3.25
C ALA A 455 -22.94 0.75 2.14
N VAL A 456 -22.74 -0.46 1.64
CA VAL A 456 -23.47 -0.98 0.47
C VAL A 456 -24.07 -2.33 0.80
N GLY A 457 -25.24 -2.59 0.26
CA GLY A 457 -25.93 -3.86 0.32
C GLY A 457 -26.72 -4.10 -0.94
N SER A 458 -26.84 -5.35 -1.37
CA SER A 458 -27.69 -5.72 -2.49
C SER A 458 -28.55 -6.94 -2.19
N ALA A 459 -29.70 -7.03 -2.86
CA ALA A 459 -30.56 -8.22 -2.81
C ALA A 459 -31.36 -8.34 -4.11
N VAL A 460 -31.62 -9.58 -4.54
CA VAL A 460 -32.56 -9.88 -5.62
C VAL A 460 -33.95 -10.00 -5.01
N PRO A 461 -34.96 -9.23 -5.47
CA PRO A 461 -36.33 -9.42 -5.03
C PRO A 461 -36.84 -10.84 -5.31
N PRO A 462 -37.73 -11.40 -4.47
CA PRO A 462 -38.46 -12.61 -4.84
C PRO A 462 -39.32 -12.31 -6.08
N GLU A 463 -39.48 -13.32 -6.94
CA GLU A 463 -40.28 -13.25 -8.18
C GLU A 463 -41.75 -12.90 -7.93
#